data_AF-A0A2S7CRR3-F1
#
_entry.id   AF-A0A2S7CRR3-F1
#
_cell.length_a   1.000
_cell.length_b   1.000
_cell.length_c   1.000
_cell.angle_alpha   90.00
_cell.angle_beta   90.00
_cell.angle_gamma   90.00
#
_symmetry.space_group_name_H-M   'P 1'
#
loop_
_entity.id
_entity.type
_entity.pdbx_description
1 polymer ?
#
loop_
_entity_poly.entity_id
_entity_poly.type
_entity_poly.pdbx_seq_one_letter_code
_entity_poly.pdbx_strand_id
1 'polypeptide(L)'
;MTAMRLLRPLLCVSLLALGGCSVLTGGDKKPATIYAPSVRVTPNPSWPQVSWQLVVAKPSAARVIDSPRINVRPTPGELQVYHGAGWAQPATDMLEDSVVRGFEDSGKIAAVAHIGTGIRSDYKLAIDLRRFESDYAGQSLPSATIELNAKLLHSADQRVVASRTFLVARPSSGTDTAAVAVAFEQALTQVTTELVGWTLTTGQQDSAAPPRTP
;
A
#
# COMPACT_ATOMS: atom_id res chain seq x y z
N MET A 1 25.99 -60.29 61.25
CA MET A 1 24.52 -60.48 61.11
C MET A 1 23.86 -59.15 61.46
N THR A 2 22.93 -58.69 60.60
CA THR A 2 21.88 -57.65 60.82
C THR A 2 22.33 -56.22 61.19
N ALA A 3 21.82 -55.12 60.64
CA ALA A 3 20.91 -54.87 59.53
C ALA A 3 20.97 -53.36 59.17
N MET A 4 20.97 -53.09 57.86
CA MET A 4 20.36 -51.99 57.12
C MET A 4 19.49 -50.95 57.89
N ARG A 5 19.74 -49.65 57.63
CA ARG A 5 18.77 -48.57 57.29
C ARG A 5 19.51 -47.21 57.30
N LEU A 6 20.06 -46.72 56.17
CA LEU A 6 19.38 -45.87 55.17
C LEU A 6 18.42 -44.83 55.76
N LEU A 7 18.87 -43.56 55.86
CA LEU A 7 18.11 -42.42 55.32
C LEU A 7 18.93 -41.10 55.28
N ARG A 8 19.22 -40.66 54.05
CA ARG A 8 19.35 -39.27 53.55
C ARG A 8 20.47 -38.33 54.08
N PRO A 9 21.54 -38.16 53.27
CA PRO A 9 22.10 -36.86 52.96
C PRO A 9 21.65 -36.50 51.53
N LEU A 10 20.42 -36.00 51.38
CA LEU A 10 19.85 -35.69 50.06
C LEU A 10 19.24 -34.30 50.08
N LEU A 11 20.06 -33.32 50.44
CA LEU A 11 19.74 -31.91 50.32
C LEU A 11 21.06 -31.16 50.25
N CYS A 12 21.53 -30.85 49.03
CA CYS A 12 22.41 -29.70 48.70
C CYS A 12 23.10 -29.82 47.33
N VAL A 13 23.05 -30.96 46.62
CA VAL A 13 23.75 -31.12 45.32
C VAL A 13 22.87 -30.80 44.10
N SER A 14 21.63 -30.33 44.28
CA SER A 14 20.69 -30.07 43.18
C SER A 14 20.66 -28.62 42.65
N LEU A 15 21.61 -27.76 43.05
CA LEU A 15 21.62 -26.34 42.66
C LEU A 15 22.51 -25.98 41.44
N LEU A 16 23.10 -26.95 40.76
CA LEU A 16 24.05 -26.71 39.66
C LEU A 16 23.56 -27.12 38.26
N ALA A 17 22.27 -27.48 38.10
CA ALA A 17 21.72 -27.95 36.82
C ALA A 17 20.75 -26.97 36.13
N LEU A 18 20.79 -25.68 36.47
CA LEU A 18 20.06 -24.62 35.75
C LEU A 18 20.98 -23.68 34.96
N GLY A 19 22.11 -24.20 34.47
CA GLY A 19 22.80 -23.64 33.31
C GLY A 19 21.96 -23.82 32.05
N GLY A 20 20.78 -23.21 32.04
CA GLY A 20 20.00 -23.01 30.83
C GLY A 20 20.85 -22.17 29.90
N CYS A 21 21.31 -22.78 28.82
CA CYS A 21 21.91 -22.09 27.70
C CYS A 21 20.93 -20.99 27.24
N SER A 22 21.12 -19.76 27.73
CA SER A 22 20.78 -18.56 27.00
C SER A 22 21.66 -18.52 25.75
N VAL A 23 21.39 -19.43 24.82
CA VAL A 23 21.58 -19.20 23.40
C VAL A 23 20.52 -18.15 23.05
N LEU A 24 20.79 -16.91 23.50
CA LEU A 24 20.42 -15.74 22.73
C LEU A 24 21.10 -15.97 21.39
N THR A 25 20.36 -16.50 20.43
CA THR A 25 20.68 -16.36 19.02
C THR A 25 20.57 -14.88 18.66
N GLY A 26 21.48 -14.07 19.18
CA GLY A 26 21.89 -12.80 18.59
C GLY A 26 22.68 -13.10 17.33
N GLY A 27 22.05 -13.77 16.36
CA GLY A 27 22.52 -13.67 15.00
C GLY A 27 22.31 -12.23 14.58
N ASP A 28 23.31 -11.65 13.91
CA ASP A 28 23.31 -10.31 13.31
C ASP A 28 22.11 -10.10 12.37
N LYS A 29 20.90 -9.99 12.93
CA LYS A 29 19.71 -9.60 12.20
C LYS A 29 19.85 -8.10 11.97
N LYS A 30 20.48 -7.75 10.85
CA LYS A 30 20.44 -6.39 10.32
C LYS A 30 19.00 -5.88 10.44
N PRO A 31 18.78 -4.70 11.05
CA PRO A 31 17.45 -4.14 11.18
C PRO A 31 16.76 -4.10 9.82
N ALA A 32 15.48 -4.48 9.77
CA ALA A 32 14.72 -4.33 8.54
C ALA A 32 14.60 -2.84 8.20
N THR A 33 14.98 -2.46 6.98
CA THR A 33 14.81 -1.09 6.49
C THR A 33 13.33 -0.86 6.18
N ILE A 34 12.78 0.24 6.68
CA ILE A 34 11.40 0.63 6.43
C ILE A 34 11.41 1.84 5.49
N TYR A 35 10.75 1.70 4.34
CA TYR A 35 10.57 2.77 3.37
C TYR A 35 9.19 3.39 3.51
N ALA A 36 9.15 4.73 3.53
CA ALA A 36 7.93 5.53 3.57
C ALA A 36 7.97 6.57 2.45
N PRO A 37 7.63 6.20 1.20
CA PRO A 37 7.56 7.15 0.09
C PRO A 37 6.70 8.38 0.42
N SER A 38 7.20 9.56 0.11
CA SER A 38 6.52 10.84 0.34
C SER A 38 5.88 11.35 -0.94
N VAL A 39 4.64 10.94 -1.19
CA VAL A 39 3.89 11.37 -2.38
C VAL A 39 3.41 12.81 -2.23
N ARG A 40 3.67 13.64 -3.24
CA ARG A 40 3.14 14.99 -3.36
C ARG A 40 2.58 15.21 -4.75
N VAL A 41 1.30 15.52 -4.83
CA VAL A 41 0.62 15.81 -6.10
C VAL A 41 0.67 17.30 -6.35
N THR A 42 1.25 17.71 -7.48
CA THR A 42 1.17 19.11 -7.92
C THR A 42 -0.16 19.31 -8.67
N PRO A 43 -1.04 20.23 -8.23
CA PRO A 43 -2.33 20.43 -8.87
C PRO A 43 -2.18 20.93 -10.31
N ASN A 44 -2.87 20.31 -11.26
CA ASN A 44 -2.91 20.81 -12.63
C ASN A 44 -3.94 21.96 -12.74
N PRO A 45 -3.56 23.13 -13.28
CA PRO A 45 -4.50 24.24 -13.48
C PRO A 45 -5.74 23.88 -14.29
N SER A 46 -5.64 22.92 -15.22
CA SER A 46 -6.76 22.47 -16.07
C SER A 46 -7.81 21.62 -15.34
N TRP A 47 -7.52 21.14 -14.13
CA TRP A 47 -8.50 20.37 -13.36
C TRP A 47 -9.67 21.27 -12.94
N PRO A 48 -10.92 20.78 -13.06
CA PRO A 48 -12.10 21.55 -12.68
C PRO A 48 -12.13 21.76 -11.16
N GLN A 49 -12.64 22.92 -10.75
CA GLN A 49 -13.11 23.12 -9.38
C GLN A 49 -14.48 22.45 -9.25
N VAL A 50 -14.67 21.64 -8.22
CA VAL A 50 -15.90 20.88 -8.03
C VAL A 50 -16.54 21.19 -6.68
N SER A 51 -17.88 21.16 -6.63
CA SER A 51 -18.68 21.41 -5.43
C SER A 51 -19.27 20.14 -4.80
N TRP A 52 -19.20 19.01 -5.51
CA TRP A 52 -19.64 17.71 -5.02
C TRP A 52 -18.62 17.09 -4.06
N GLN A 53 -19.09 16.14 -3.26
CA GLN A 53 -18.30 15.48 -2.23
C GLN A 53 -17.87 14.08 -2.67
N LEU A 54 -16.64 13.69 -2.31
CA LEU A 54 -16.05 12.41 -2.67
C LEU A 54 -15.74 11.56 -1.44
N VAL A 55 -16.05 10.27 -1.51
CA VAL A 55 -15.48 9.27 -0.61
C VAL A 55 -14.54 8.35 -1.38
N VAL A 56 -13.34 8.15 -0.84
CA VAL A 56 -12.39 7.15 -1.32
C VAL A 56 -12.63 5.88 -0.51
N ALA A 57 -12.91 4.78 -1.20
CA ALA A 57 -13.02 3.47 -0.57
C ALA A 57 -11.62 2.87 -0.38
N LYS A 58 -11.45 2.06 0.67
CA LYS A 58 -10.23 1.27 0.85
C LYS A 58 -9.92 0.48 -0.43
N PRO A 59 -8.72 0.62 -1.03
CA PRO A 59 -8.35 -0.15 -2.20
C PRO A 59 -8.39 -1.65 -1.92
N SER A 60 -9.01 -2.42 -2.83
CA SER A 60 -8.96 -3.88 -2.79
C SER A 60 -7.70 -4.38 -3.48
N ALA A 61 -7.07 -5.43 -2.94
CA ALA A 61 -5.94 -6.10 -3.57
C ALA A 61 -5.80 -7.55 -3.09
N ALA A 62 -4.99 -8.35 -3.79
CA ALA A 62 -4.56 -9.65 -3.29
C ALA A 62 -3.68 -9.48 -2.03
N ARG A 63 -3.72 -10.45 -1.10
CA ARG A 63 -2.96 -10.39 0.18
C ARG A 63 -1.45 -10.18 0.04
N VAL A 64 -0.86 -10.58 -1.08
CA VAL A 64 0.58 -10.33 -1.34
C VAL A 64 0.86 -8.85 -1.61
N ILE A 65 -0.11 -8.14 -2.21
CA ILE A 65 -0.08 -6.70 -2.47
C ILE A 65 -0.54 -5.92 -1.23
N ASP A 66 -1.62 -6.37 -0.58
CA ASP A 66 -2.14 -5.82 0.68
C ASP A 66 -1.27 -6.24 1.88
N SER A 67 0.01 -5.88 1.82
CA SER A 67 0.99 -6.16 2.85
C SER A 67 2.10 -5.10 2.84
N PRO A 68 2.84 -4.93 3.95
CA PRO A 68 3.99 -4.03 4.00
C PRO A 68 5.25 -4.65 3.36
N ARG A 69 5.11 -5.67 2.51
CA ARG A 69 6.25 -6.28 1.81
C ARG A 69 6.46 -5.61 0.45
N ILE A 70 7.72 -5.45 0.06
CA ILE A 70 8.07 -4.96 -1.27
C ILE A 70 8.11 -6.15 -2.22
N ASN A 71 7.06 -6.29 -3.03
CA ASN A 71 6.99 -7.36 -4.03
C ASN A 71 7.98 -7.11 -5.17
N VAL A 72 8.58 -8.18 -5.67
CA VAL A 72 9.51 -8.16 -6.81
C VAL A 72 9.20 -9.32 -7.74
N ARG A 73 9.26 -9.06 -9.04
CA ARG A 73 9.07 -10.02 -10.13
C ARG A 73 10.39 -10.13 -10.91
N PRO A 74 11.27 -11.08 -10.55
CA PRO A 74 12.54 -11.27 -11.26
C PRO A 74 12.33 -11.86 -12.65
N THR A 75 11.40 -12.81 -12.77
CA THR A 75 11.02 -13.46 -14.03
C THR A 75 9.50 -13.46 -14.22
N PRO A 76 9.00 -13.49 -15.46
CA PRO A 76 7.56 -13.57 -15.71
C PRO A 76 6.94 -14.79 -15.01
N GLY A 77 5.84 -14.57 -14.26
CA GLY A 77 5.15 -15.63 -13.52
C GLY A 77 5.70 -15.92 -12.12
N GLU A 78 6.86 -15.37 -11.75
CA GLU A 78 7.44 -15.55 -10.42
C GLU A 78 7.28 -14.28 -9.58
N LEU A 79 6.72 -14.39 -8.39
CA LEU A 79 6.58 -13.28 -7.45
C LEU A 79 7.32 -13.61 -6.15
N GLN A 80 8.22 -12.71 -5.76
CA GLN A 80 9.00 -12.78 -4.53
C GLN A 80 8.85 -11.47 -3.74
N VAL A 81 9.56 -11.38 -2.62
CA VAL A 81 9.63 -10.17 -1.79
C VAL A 81 11.08 -9.84 -1.48
N TYR A 82 11.43 -8.56 -1.44
CA TYR A 82 12.75 -8.15 -0.97
C TYR A 82 12.92 -8.52 0.51
N HIS A 83 14.08 -9.09 0.86
CA HIS A 83 14.44 -9.43 2.24
C HIS A 83 15.09 -8.24 2.94
N GLY A 84 14.80 -8.07 4.23
CA GLY A 84 15.41 -6.99 5.04
C GLY A 84 14.90 -5.59 4.70
N ALA A 85 13.86 -5.48 3.89
CA ALA A 85 13.22 -4.22 3.51
C ALA A 85 11.70 -4.38 3.48
N GLY A 86 10.97 -3.34 3.88
CA GLY A 86 9.51 -3.30 3.86
C GLY A 86 8.99 -1.87 3.71
N TRP A 87 7.70 -1.77 3.44
CA TRP A 87 6.96 -0.53 3.49
C TRP A 87 6.57 -0.16 4.93
N ALA A 88 6.43 1.13 5.20
CA ALA A 88 5.93 1.62 6.49
C ALA A 88 4.49 1.20 6.78
N GLN A 89 3.70 0.96 5.73
CA GLN A 89 2.31 0.49 5.80
C GLN A 89 2.00 -0.36 4.55
N PRO A 90 0.90 -1.14 4.53
CA PRO A 90 0.46 -1.86 3.34
C PRO A 90 0.37 -0.98 2.09
N ALA A 91 0.67 -1.53 0.90
CA ALA A 91 0.66 -0.77 -0.35
C ALA A 91 -0.72 -0.16 -0.69
N THR A 92 -1.79 -0.85 -0.29
CA THR A 92 -3.19 -0.40 -0.35
C THR A 92 -3.40 0.86 0.49
N ASP A 93 -2.92 0.87 1.73
CA ASP A 93 -3.02 2.00 2.65
C ASP A 93 -2.16 3.19 2.16
N MET A 94 -0.95 2.92 1.64
CA MET A 94 -0.11 3.96 1.01
C MET A 94 -0.81 4.63 -0.19
N LEU A 95 -1.48 3.83 -1.02
CA LEU A 95 -2.22 4.33 -2.19
C LEU A 95 -3.44 5.13 -1.76
N GLU A 96 -4.19 4.65 -0.77
CA GLU A 96 -5.35 5.34 -0.22
C GLU A 96 -4.97 6.72 0.34
N ASP A 97 -3.96 6.76 1.21
CA ASP A 97 -3.43 7.99 1.79
C ASP A 97 -2.96 8.97 0.71
N SER A 98 -2.25 8.46 -0.31
CA SER A 98 -1.75 9.29 -1.41
C SER A 98 -2.89 9.90 -2.22
N VAL A 99 -3.94 9.13 -2.49
CA VAL A 99 -5.12 9.60 -3.24
C VAL A 99 -5.91 10.62 -2.43
N VAL A 100 -6.19 10.35 -1.15
CA VAL A 100 -6.93 11.30 -0.30
C VAL A 100 -6.16 12.61 -0.16
N ARG A 101 -4.89 12.57 0.21
CA ARG A 101 -4.05 13.78 0.31
C ARG A 101 -3.91 14.48 -1.03
N GLY A 102 -3.80 13.72 -2.13
CA GLY A 102 -3.77 14.28 -3.48
C GLY A 102 -5.01 15.10 -3.83
N PHE A 103 -6.19 14.71 -3.35
CA PHE A 103 -7.40 15.53 -3.47
C PHE A 103 -7.40 16.72 -2.52
N GLU A 104 -7.03 16.54 -1.25
CA GLU A 104 -6.97 17.62 -0.24
C GLU A 104 -6.01 18.74 -0.68
N ASP A 105 -4.78 18.38 -1.04
CA ASP A 105 -3.73 19.31 -1.47
C ASP A 105 -4.01 19.91 -2.86
N SER A 106 -4.93 19.32 -3.64
CA SER A 106 -5.29 19.85 -4.96
C SER A 106 -5.95 21.24 -4.88
N GLY A 107 -6.67 21.51 -3.77
CA GLY A 107 -7.56 22.66 -3.65
C GLY A 107 -8.75 22.66 -4.63
N LYS A 108 -8.95 21.58 -5.40
CA LYS A 108 -9.97 21.47 -6.46
C LYS A 108 -11.31 20.92 -5.99
N ILE A 109 -11.34 20.29 -4.81
CA ILE A 109 -12.52 19.70 -4.19
C ILE A 109 -12.58 20.12 -2.72
N ALA A 110 -13.75 20.57 -2.26
CA ALA A 110 -13.91 21.07 -0.90
C ALA A 110 -14.05 19.97 0.16
N ALA A 111 -14.52 18.78 -0.24
CA ALA A 111 -14.77 17.67 0.67
C ALA A 111 -14.38 16.33 0.03
N VAL A 112 -13.32 15.73 0.57
CA VAL A 112 -12.90 14.35 0.32
C VAL A 112 -12.72 13.67 1.67
N ALA A 113 -13.07 12.38 1.76
CA ALA A 113 -12.79 11.62 2.96
C ALA A 113 -12.68 10.11 2.69
N HIS A 114 -12.14 9.41 3.68
CA HIS A 114 -12.21 7.96 3.77
C HIS A 114 -13.64 7.50 4.05
N ILE A 115 -13.95 6.28 3.64
CA ILE A 115 -15.21 5.63 4.00
C ILE A 115 -15.34 5.50 5.53
N GLY A 116 -16.53 5.77 6.08
CA GLY A 116 -16.80 5.67 7.52
C GLY A 116 -16.66 6.97 8.32
N THR A 117 -16.23 8.06 7.68
CA THR A 117 -16.12 9.40 8.28
C THR A 117 -17.46 10.13 8.49
N GLY A 118 -18.58 9.54 8.07
CA GLY A 118 -19.92 10.13 8.21
C GLY A 118 -20.26 11.21 7.18
N ILE A 119 -19.39 11.45 6.19
CA ILE A 119 -19.65 12.38 5.09
C ILE A 119 -20.63 11.76 4.09
N ARG A 120 -21.66 12.53 3.72
CA ARG A 120 -22.60 12.17 2.64
C ARG A 120 -21.94 12.50 1.30
N SER A 121 -21.36 11.50 0.64
CA SER A 121 -20.73 11.72 -0.66
C SER A 121 -21.71 11.69 -1.83
N ASP A 122 -21.45 12.50 -2.85
CA ASP A 122 -22.13 12.44 -4.14
C ASP A 122 -21.49 11.35 -5.03
N TYR A 123 -20.17 11.17 -4.90
CA TYR A 123 -19.42 10.13 -5.59
C TYR A 123 -18.61 9.25 -4.65
N LYS A 124 -18.33 8.03 -5.11
CA LYS A 124 -17.42 7.07 -4.47
C LYS A 124 -16.35 6.63 -5.46
N LEU A 125 -15.08 6.75 -5.09
CA LEU A 125 -13.96 6.20 -5.83
C LEU A 125 -13.60 4.82 -5.26
N ALA A 126 -13.72 3.78 -6.08
CA ALA A 126 -13.30 2.42 -5.74
C ALA A 126 -12.07 2.04 -6.58
N ILE A 127 -11.07 1.44 -5.94
CA ILE A 127 -9.80 1.09 -6.58
C ILE A 127 -9.51 -0.39 -6.35
N ASP A 128 -9.16 -1.10 -7.43
CA ASP A 128 -8.65 -2.46 -7.46
C ASP A 128 -7.17 -2.43 -7.84
N LEU A 129 -6.28 -2.65 -6.88
CA LEU A 129 -4.83 -2.62 -7.05
C LEU A 129 -4.32 -4.00 -7.48
N ARG A 130 -3.92 -4.09 -8.75
CA ARG A 130 -3.58 -5.35 -9.44
C ARG A 130 -2.10 -5.65 -9.41
N ARG A 131 -1.27 -4.61 -9.51
CA ARG A 131 0.20 -4.72 -9.43
C ARG A 131 0.73 -3.60 -8.57
N PHE A 132 1.62 -3.97 -7.66
CA PHE A 132 2.44 -3.06 -6.88
C PHE A 132 3.75 -3.81 -6.61
N GLU A 133 4.65 -3.77 -7.59
CA GLU A 133 5.80 -4.66 -7.64
C GLU A 133 6.99 -4.02 -8.38
N SER A 134 8.19 -4.41 -7.98
CA SER A 134 9.44 -4.17 -8.71
C SER A 134 9.53 -5.22 -9.82
N ASP A 135 9.27 -4.83 -11.07
CA ASP A 135 9.24 -5.76 -12.20
C ASP A 135 10.50 -5.63 -13.05
N TYR A 136 11.24 -6.74 -13.20
CA TYR A 136 12.40 -6.77 -14.08
C TYR A 136 12.03 -6.82 -15.55
N ALA A 137 10.89 -7.44 -15.93
CA ALA A 137 10.45 -7.56 -17.32
C ALA A 137 11.57 -7.96 -18.33
N GLY A 138 12.51 -8.83 -17.90
CA GLY A 138 13.65 -9.28 -18.70
C GLY A 138 14.82 -8.28 -18.83
N GLN A 139 14.78 -7.16 -18.10
CA GLN A 139 15.82 -6.13 -18.07
C GLN A 139 16.84 -6.38 -16.94
N SER A 140 17.95 -5.64 -16.94
CA SER A 140 18.94 -5.67 -15.86
C SER A 140 18.56 -4.81 -14.64
N LEU A 141 17.75 -3.78 -14.85
CA LEU A 141 17.21 -2.90 -13.82
C LEU A 141 15.69 -3.06 -13.76
N PRO A 142 15.09 -3.14 -12.56
CA PRO A 142 13.65 -3.26 -12.44
C PRO A 142 12.95 -1.92 -12.62
N SER A 143 11.64 -1.98 -12.87
CA SER A 143 10.74 -0.83 -12.80
C SER A 143 9.74 -1.00 -11.66
N ALA A 144 9.57 0.04 -10.85
CA ALA A 144 8.46 0.13 -9.93
C ALA A 144 7.16 0.24 -10.73
N THR A 145 6.35 -0.81 -10.68
CA THR A 145 5.17 -0.99 -11.52
C THR A 145 3.91 -0.99 -10.66
N ILE A 146 3.02 -0.05 -10.97
CA ILE A 146 1.72 0.10 -10.33
C ILE A 146 0.64 -0.04 -11.40
N GLU A 147 -0.22 -1.04 -11.24
CA GLU A 147 -1.39 -1.23 -12.10
C GLU A 147 -2.64 -1.27 -11.23
N LEU A 148 -3.64 -0.46 -11.56
CA LEU A 148 -4.91 -0.43 -10.85
C LEU A 148 -6.07 -0.19 -11.80
N ASN A 149 -7.24 -0.71 -11.45
CA ASN A 149 -8.51 -0.32 -12.03
C ASN A 149 -9.26 0.59 -11.05
N ALA A 150 -9.68 1.75 -11.51
CA ALA A 150 -10.50 2.68 -10.74
C ALA A 150 -11.90 2.77 -11.33
N LYS A 151 -12.89 2.84 -10.43
CA LYS A 151 -14.30 3.06 -10.76
C LYS A 151 -14.80 4.26 -9.99
N LEU A 152 -15.41 5.19 -10.70
CA LEU A 152 -16.17 6.28 -10.09
C LEU A 152 -17.63 5.87 -10.07
N LEU A 153 -18.24 5.85 -8.89
CA LEU A 153 -19.66 5.52 -8.72
C LEU A 153 -20.40 6.76 -8.24
N HIS A 154 -21.61 6.97 -8.73
CA HIS A 154 -22.52 7.96 -8.19
C HIS A 154 -23.25 7.32 -6.98
N SER A 155 -23.20 8.00 -5.83
CA SER A 155 -23.55 7.39 -4.54
C SER A 155 -25.05 7.13 -4.40
N ALA A 156 -25.90 7.97 -4.99
CA ALA A 156 -27.35 7.89 -4.79
C ALA A 156 -28.01 6.70 -5.51
N ASP A 157 -27.55 6.39 -6.72
CA ASP A 157 -28.08 5.32 -7.58
C ASP A 157 -27.12 4.12 -7.72
N GLN A 158 -25.95 4.18 -7.06
CA GLN A 158 -24.86 3.20 -7.13
C GLN A 158 -24.37 2.93 -8.56
N ARG A 159 -24.64 3.84 -9.50
CA ARG A 159 -24.27 3.68 -10.90
C ARG A 159 -22.77 3.87 -11.09
N VAL A 160 -22.17 3.02 -11.91
CA VAL A 160 -20.81 3.24 -12.39
C VAL A 160 -20.83 4.40 -13.40
N VAL A 161 -20.25 5.53 -13.00
CA VAL A 161 -20.06 6.71 -13.85
C VAL A 161 -19.04 6.40 -14.93
N ALA A 162 -17.91 5.84 -14.52
CA ALA A 162 -16.84 5.41 -15.42
C ALA A 162 -15.92 4.39 -14.74
N SER A 163 -15.15 3.69 -15.57
CA SER A 163 -14.10 2.77 -15.16
C SER A 163 -12.87 2.98 -16.02
N ARG A 164 -11.69 3.03 -15.41
CA ARG A 164 -10.41 3.21 -16.13
C ARG A 164 -9.30 2.41 -15.46
N THR A 165 -8.45 1.78 -16.27
CA THR A 165 -7.21 1.16 -15.81
C THR A 165 -6.06 2.13 -15.97
N PHE A 166 -5.21 2.20 -14.96
CA PHE A 166 -3.97 2.98 -14.93
C PHE A 166 -2.81 1.99 -14.78
N LEU A 167 -1.76 2.20 -15.57
CA LEU A 167 -0.52 1.43 -15.52
C LEU A 167 0.64 2.40 -15.58
N VAL A 168 1.41 2.46 -14.51
CA VAL A 168 2.62 3.28 -14.40
C VAL A 168 3.80 2.36 -14.12
N ALA A 169 4.86 2.50 -14.91
CA ALA A 169 6.14 1.83 -14.68
C ALA A 169 7.25 2.88 -14.66
N ARG A 170 7.99 2.97 -13.54
CA ARG A 170 9.11 3.88 -13.39
C ARG A 170 10.41 3.08 -13.22
N PRO A 171 11.41 3.25 -14.11
CA PRO A 171 12.66 2.52 -13.99
C PRO A 171 13.40 2.93 -12.73
N SER A 172 13.97 1.95 -12.02
CA SER A 172 14.90 2.18 -10.93
C SER A 172 16.29 2.55 -11.45
N SER A 173 17.00 3.42 -10.72
CA SER A 173 18.40 3.74 -11.02
C SER A 173 19.37 2.65 -10.56
N GLY A 174 18.90 1.64 -9.83
CA GLY A 174 19.70 0.57 -9.26
C GLY A 174 18.86 -0.64 -8.86
N THR A 175 19.53 -1.71 -8.42
CA THR A 175 18.88 -2.94 -7.96
C THR A 175 18.69 -2.99 -6.44
N ASP A 176 19.30 -2.06 -5.71
CA ASP A 176 19.13 -1.94 -4.26
C ASP A 176 17.74 -1.41 -3.91
N THR A 177 17.27 -1.77 -2.72
CA THR A 177 15.91 -1.44 -2.27
C THR A 177 15.67 0.06 -2.10
N ALA A 178 16.73 0.88 -1.92
CA ALA A 178 16.56 2.32 -1.80
C ALA A 178 16.29 2.96 -3.17
N ALA A 179 17.04 2.58 -4.20
CA ALA A 179 16.77 3.00 -5.57
C ALA A 179 15.37 2.56 -6.04
N VAL A 180 14.97 1.33 -5.72
CA VAL A 180 13.63 0.80 -6.03
C VAL A 180 12.54 1.58 -5.29
N ALA A 181 12.74 1.90 -4.01
CA ALA A 181 11.79 2.70 -3.23
C ALA A 181 11.61 4.12 -3.80
N VAL A 182 12.67 4.75 -4.30
CA VAL A 182 12.60 6.04 -5.01
C VAL A 182 11.79 5.91 -6.30
N ALA A 183 11.98 4.84 -7.08
CA ALA A 183 11.17 4.60 -8.26
C ALA A 183 9.68 4.40 -7.92
N PHE A 184 9.37 3.74 -6.80
CA PHE A 184 8.00 3.62 -6.29
C PHE A 184 7.39 4.96 -5.88
N GLU A 185 8.16 5.85 -5.24
CA GLU A 185 7.69 7.21 -4.92
C GLU A 185 7.27 7.96 -6.19
N GLN A 186 8.09 7.87 -7.26
CA GLN A 186 7.77 8.46 -8.55
C GLN A 186 6.52 7.82 -9.19
N ALA A 187 6.42 6.49 -9.16
CA ALA A 187 5.30 5.76 -9.75
C ALA A 187 3.99 6.09 -9.02
N LEU A 188 4.04 6.12 -7.69
CA LEU A 188 2.90 6.42 -6.84
C LEU A 188 2.46 7.88 -7.00
N THR A 189 3.41 8.82 -7.11
CA THR A 189 3.10 10.23 -7.42
C THR A 189 2.41 10.38 -8.77
N GLN A 190 2.92 9.72 -9.81
CA GLN A 190 2.34 9.78 -11.14
C GLN A 190 0.93 9.18 -11.18
N VAL A 191 0.74 7.96 -10.69
CA VAL A 191 -0.58 7.30 -10.73
C VAL A 191 -1.62 8.05 -9.89
N THR A 192 -1.21 8.62 -8.75
CA THR A 192 -2.09 9.44 -7.91
C THR A 192 -2.51 10.71 -8.65
N THR A 193 -1.58 11.39 -9.31
CA THR A 193 -1.86 12.59 -10.12
C THR A 193 -2.85 12.28 -11.25
N GLU A 194 -2.65 11.16 -11.95
CA GLU A 194 -3.54 10.71 -13.03
C GLU A 194 -4.94 10.35 -12.51
N LEU A 195 -5.03 9.68 -11.37
CA LEU A 195 -6.29 9.31 -10.71
C LEU A 195 -7.09 10.52 -10.24
N VAL A 196 -6.44 11.48 -9.58
CA VAL A 196 -7.08 12.72 -9.10
C VAL A 196 -7.65 13.50 -10.29
N GLY A 197 -6.83 13.74 -11.31
CA GLY A 197 -7.26 14.48 -12.50
C GLY A 197 -8.41 13.81 -13.25
N TRP A 198 -8.33 12.49 -13.42
CA TRP A 198 -9.41 11.72 -14.03
C TRP A 198 -10.71 11.80 -13.22
N THR A 199 -10.63 11.62 -11.90
CA THR A 199 -11.79 11.63 -11.01
C THR A 199 -12.48 13.00 -11.01
N LEU A 200 -11.72 14.10 -10.88
CA LEU A 200 -12.26 15.46 -10.93
C LEU A 200 -12.96 15.74 -12.26
N THR A 201 -12.31 15.39 -13.36
CA THR A 201 -12.85 15.63 -14.71
C THR A 201 -14.12 14.82 -14.96
N THR A 202 -14.08 13.51 -14.65
CA THR A 202 -15.19 12.60 -14.91
C THR A 202 -16.38 12.86 -13.99
N GLY A 203 -16.15 13.10 -12.70
CA GLY A 203 -17.22 13.47 -11.76
C GLY A 203 -17.88 14.79 -12.14
N GLN A 204 -17.09 15.77 -12.58
CA GLN A 204 -17.65 17.05 -13.02
C GLN A 204 -18.51 16.90 -14.28
N GLN A 205 -18.07 16.11 -15.27
CA GLN A 205 -18.84 15.83 -16.47
C GLN A 205 -20.17 15.13 -16.18
N ASP A 206 -20.18 14.16 -15.27
CA ASP A 206 -21.42 13.47 -14.87
C ASP A 206 -22.35 14.39 -14.08
N SER A 207 -21.81 15.23 -13.19
CA SER A 207 -22.61 16.18 -12.38
C SER A 207 -23.28 17.28 -13.22
N ALA A 208 -22.67 17.65 -14.34
CA ALA A 208 -23.20 18.65 -15.26
C ALA A 208 -24.17 18.05 -16.31
N ALA A 209 -24.25 16.72 -16.40
CA ALA A 209 -25.14 16.05 -17.33
C ALA A 209 -26.60 16.18 -16.86
N PRO A 210 -27.57 16.31 -17.77
CA PRO A 210 -28.99 16.33 -17.41
C PRO A 210 -29.39 15.00 -16.74
N PRO A 211 -30.39 15.02 -15.83
CA PRO A 211 -30.90 13.81 -15.20
C PRO A 211 -31.29 12.79 -16.27
N ARG A 212 -30.76 11.57 -16.17
CA ARG A 212 -31.15 10.50 -17.08
C ARG A 212 -32.55 10.02 -16.68
N THR A 213 -33.52 10.16 -17.57
CA THR A 213 -34.84 9.53 -17.42
C THR A 213 -34.69 8.01 -17.40
N PRO A 214 -35.44 7.31 -16.51
CA PRO A 214 -35.39 5.85 -16.38
C PRO A 214 -35.89 5.11 -17.62
#